data_AF-A0A6P3RQA1-F1
#
_entry.id   AF-A0A6P3RQA1-F1
#
_cell.length_a   1.000
_cell.length_b   1.000
_cell.length_c   1.000
_cell.angle_alpha   90.00
_cell.angle_beta   90.00
_cell.angle_gamma   90.00
#
_symmetry.space_group_name_H-M   'P 1'
#
loop_
_entity.id
_entity.type
_entity.pdbx_description
1 polymer ?
#
loop_
_entity_poly.entity_id
_entity_poly.type
_entity_poly.pdbx_seq_one_letter_code
_entity_poly.pdbx_strand_id
1 'polypeptide(L)'
;MFSGGRVLQIPRAKVEDAGRYTCVAVNEAGEDSLQYDVRVLLPPIIKGADVAVPAEVTVLVNKSVLMECSSSGSPAPRNSWQKDGQPLLEDEHRQLLSSGRILQ
;
A
#
# COMPACT_ATOMS: atom_id res chain seq x y z
N MET A 1 -9.92 32.92 -13.77
CA MET A 1 -8.89 31.91 -14.11
C MET A 1 -7.77 32.64 -14.85
N PHE A 2 -6.59 32.76 -14.25
CA PHE A 2 -5.44 33.43 -14.88
C PHE A 2 -4.90 32.55 -16.02
N SER A 3 -5.04 33.01 -17.26
CA SER A 3 -4.69 32.31 -18.50
C SER A 3 -3.18 32.35 -18.83
N GLY A 4 -2.32 32.31 -17.82
CA GLY A 4 -0.86 32.41 -17.98
C GLY A 4 -0.02 31.59 -16.99
N GLY A 5 -0.65 30.72 -16.19
CA GLY A 5 0.07 29.85 -15.25
C GLY A 5 0.83 28.72 -15.94
N ARG A 6 1.97 28.32 -15.39
CA ARG A 6 2.69 27.11 -15.79
C ARG A 6 2.24 25.94 -14.91
N VAL A 7 2.04 24.78 -15.52
CA VAL A 7 1.61 23.55 -14.82
C VAL A 7 2.71 22.51 -14.92
N LEU A 8 3.13 21.95 -13.79
CA LEU A 8 3.99 20.78 -13.75
C LEU A 8 3.11 19.52 -13.84
N GLN A 9 3.35 18.68 -14.85
CA GLN A 9 2.67 17.40 -15.02
C GLN A 9 3.67 16.25 -14.91
N ILE A 10 3.36 15.27 -14.06
CA ILE A 10 4.16 14.06 -13.85
C ILE A 10 3.29 12.85 -14.24
N PRO A 11 3.21 12.49 -15.53
CA PRO A 11 2.44 11.34 -15.97
C PRO A 11 3.13 10.04 -15.54
N ARG A 12 2.35 9.04 -15.11
CA ARG A 12 2.86 7.74 -14.64
C ARG A 12 3.89 7.89 -13.51
N ALA A 13 3.51 8.66 -12.48
CA ALA A 13 4.34 8.91 -11.32
C ALA A 13 4.85 7.61 -10.69
N LYS A 14 6.12 7.63 -10.31
CA LYS A 14 6.85 6.55 -9.65
C LYS A 14 7.23 6.97 -8.24
N VAL A 15 7.66 6.02 -7.43
CA VAL A 15 8.11 6.29 -6.04
C VAL A 15 9.21 7.35 -5.98
N GLU A 16 10.09 7.37 -6.98
CA GLU A 16 11.18 8.35 -7.14
C GLU A 16 10.70 9.79 -7.37
N ASP A 17 9.44 9.99 -7.79
CA ASP A 17 8.82 11.32 -7.94
C ASP A 17 8.22 11.84 -6.62
N ALA A 18 8.22 11.04 -5.55
CA ALA A 18 7.77 11.51 -4.24
C ALA A 18 8.80 12.49 -3.65
N GLY A 19 8.33 13.64 -3.17
CA GLY A 19 9.23 14.64 -2.65
C GLY A 19 8.58 16.02 -2.51
N ARG A 20 9.43 16.98 -2.17
CA ARG A 20 9.02 18.36 -1.94
C ARG A 20 9.28 19.19 -3.19
N TYR A 21 8.21 19.68 -3.80
CA TYR A 21 8.26 20.50 -5.00
C TYR A 21 8.06 21.96 -4.63
N THR A 22 8.81 22.86 -5.27
CA THR A 22 8.67 24.30 -5.10
C THR A 22 8.34 24.93 -6.45
N CYS A 23 7.21 25.61 -6.52
CA CYS A 23 6.88 26.49 -7.63
C CYS A 23 7.51 27.86 -7.36
N VAL A 24 8.31 28.36 -8.30
CA VAL A 24 9.04 29.62 -8.18
C VAL A 24 8.56 30.57 -9.27
N ALA A 25 8.11 31.75 -8.88
CA ALA A 25 7.70 32.83 -9.76
C ALA A 25 8.70 34.00 -9.66
N VAL A 26 9.27 34.42 -10.79
CA VAL A 26 10.30 35.46 -10.84
C VAL A 26 9.85 36.59 -11.76
N ASN A 27 10.01 37.84 -11.32
CA ASN A 27 9.85 39.04 -12.13
C ASN A 27 10.99 40.03 -11.87
N GLU A 28 10.96 41.21 -12.49
CA GLU A 28 12.02 42.23 -12.33
C GLU A 28 12.18 42.75 -10.89
N ALA A 29 11.15 42.63 -10.06
CA ALA A 29 11.15 43.10 -8.67
C ALA A 29 11.63 42.03 -7.67
N GLY A 30 11.69 40.75 -8.06
CA GLY A 30 12.15 39.67 -7.20
C GLY A 30 11.54 38.31 -7.50
N GLU A 31 11.54 37.45 -6.48
CA GLU A 31 11.07 36.07 -6.52
C GLU A 31 10.04 35.81 -5.40
N ASP A 32 9.01 35.04 -5.73
CA ASP A 32 8.08 34.45 -4.76
C ASP A 32 7.96 32.94 -5.01
N SER A 33 7.67 32.16 -3.97
CA SER A 33 7.65 30.69 -4.09
C SER A 33 6.58 30.01 -3.24
N LEU A 34 6.10 28.87 -3.73
CA LEU A 34 5.11 28.03 -3.05
C LEU A 34 5.54 26.56 -3.05
N GLN A 35 5.43 25.93 -1.88
CA GLN A 35 5.92 24.58 -1.63
C GLN A 35 4.78 23.56 -1.50
N TYR A 36 5.00 22.37 -2.06
CA TYR A 36 4.07 21.25 -2.06
C TYR A 36 4.80 19.94 -1.72
N ASP A 37 4.21 19.13 -0.84
CA ASP A 37 4.68 17.77 -0.57
C ASP A 37 3.90 16.78 -1.43
N VAL A 38 4.58 16.19 -2.41
CA VAL A 38 4.02 15.17 -3.30
C VAL A 38 4.31 13.79 -2.72
N ARG A 39 3.27 13.00 -2.50
CA ARG A 39 3.37 11.59 -2.08
C ARG A 39 2.86 10.69 -3.19
N VAL A 40 3.63 9.64 -3.50
CA VAL A 40 3.22 8.61 -4.45
C VAL A 40 2.77 7.38 -3.67
N LEU A 41 1.54 6.94 -3.93
CA LEU A 41 0.90 5.81 -3.25
C LEU A 41 1.10 4.54 -4.07
N LEU A 42 1.39 3.44 -3.39
CA LEU A 42 1.52 2.12 -4.01
C LEU A 42 0.34 1.24 -3.59
N PRO A 43 -0.34 0.58 -4.54
CA PRO A 43 -1.42 -0.33 -4.20
C PRO A 43 -0.89 -1.52 -3.40
N PRO A 44 -1.74 -2.17 -2.59
CA PRO A 44 -1.40 -3.42 -1.92
C PRO A 44 -1.08 -4.52 -2.94
N ILE A 45 0.04 -5.22 -2.73
CA ILE A 45 0.46 -6.39 -3.50
C ILE A 45 0.68 -7.52 -2.50
N ILE A 46 -0.02 -8.64 -2.68
CA ILE A 46 0.20 -9.86 -1.90
C ILE A 46 1.31 -10.65 -2.60
N LYS A 47 2.42 -10.88 -1.92
CA LYS A 47 3.56 -11.64 -2.46
C LYS A 47 3.12 -13.07 -2.76
N GLY A 48 3.40 -13.54 -3.98
CA GLY A 48 3.04 -14.89 -4.41
C GLY A 48 1.60 -15.03 -4.89
N ALA A 49 0.80 -13.96 -4.92
CA ALA A 49 -0.54 -13.99 -5.54
C ALA A 49 -0.48 -14.10 -7.07
N ASP A 50 0.67 -13.77 -7.67
CA ASP A 50 1.02 -13.94 -9.07
C ASP A 50 1.46 -15.37 -9.42
N VAL A 51 1.72 -16.21 -8.42
CA VAL A 51 1.95 -17.64 -8.59
C VAL A 51 0.59 -18.32 -8.75
N ALA A 52 0.41 -19.04 -9.86
CA ALA A 52 -0.86 -19.66 -10.26
C ALA A 52 -1.44 -20.68 -9.26
N VAL A 53 -0.74 -20.96 -8.16
CA VAL A 53 -1.20 -21.81 -7.07
C VAL A 53 -1.01 -21.03 -5.77
N PRO A 54 -2.10 -20.61 -5.09
CA PRO A 54 -1.99 -20.19 -3.69
C PRO A 54 -1.26 -21.28 -2.93
N ALA A 55 -0.35 -20.93 -2.02
CA ALA A 55 0.39 -21.93 -1.24
C ALA A 55 -0.59 -22.92 -0.60
N GLU A 56 -0.65 -24.14 -1.14
CA GLU A 56 -1.50 -25.19 -0.59
C GLU A 56 -0.82 -25.70 0.68
N VAL A 57 -1.52 -25.61 1.80
CA VAL A 57 -0.99 -26.04 3.09
C VAL A 57 -1.80 -27.24 3.57
N THR A 58 -1.14 -28.40 3.63
CA THR A 58 -1.73 -29.62 4.19
C THR A 58 -1.33 -29.75 5.66
N VAL A 59 -2.31 -30.01 6.53
CA VAL A 59 -2.10 -30.19 7.97
C VAL A 59 -2.81 -31.45 8.45
N LEU A 60 -2.20 -32.15 9.41
CA LEU A 60 -2.84 -33.30 10.06
C LEU A 60 -4.00 -32.84 10.93
N VAL A 61 -5.06 -33.65 11.00
CA VAL A 61 -6.21 -33.39 11.87
C VAL A 61 -5.75 -33.15 13.31
N ASN A 62 -6.32 -32.14 13.96
CA ASN A 62 -5.98 -31.70 15.33
C ASN A 62 -4.56 -31.17 15.51
N LYS A 63 -3.88 -30.76 14.45
CA LYS A 63 -2.63 -29.98 14.53
C LYS A 63 -2.90 -28.53 14.11
N SER A 64 -2.20 -27.60 14.76
CA SER A 64 -2.22 -26.19 14.40
C SER A 64 -1.38 -25.92 13.16
N VAL A 65 -1.69 -24.84 12.45
CA VAL A 65 -0.98 -24.39 11.25
C VAL A 65 -0.84 -22.88 11.31
N LEU A 66 0.24 -22.35 10.74
CA LEU A 66 0.42 -20.91 10.55
C LEU A 66 0.29 -20.59 9.07
N MET A 67 -0.65 -19.73 8.73
CA MET A 67 -0.79 -19.18 7.38
C MET A 67 -0.31 -17.73 7.39
N GLU A 68 0.70 -17.43 6.57
CA GLU A 68 1.27 -16.09 6.47
C GLU A 68 0.85 -15.42 5.16
N CYS A 69 0.29 -14.21 5.26
CA CYS A 69 -0.02 -13.36 4.13
C CYS A 69 0.98 -12.18 4.11
N SER A 70 1.98 -12.25 3.24
CA SER A 70 2.93 -11.15 3.08
C SER A 70 2.43 -10.15 2.05
N SER A 71 2.06 -8.94 2.48
CA SER A 71 1.62 -7.87 1.59
C SER A 71 2.53 -6.64 1.70
N SER A 72 2.66 -5.92 0.59
CA SER A 72 3.42 -4.66 0.49
C SER A 72 2.57 -3.58 -0.15
N GLY A 73 2.79 -2.32 0.21
CA GLY A 73 2.07 -1.17 -0.32
C GLY A 73 2.48 0.09 0.44
N SER A 74 2.08 1.25 -0.08
CA SER A 74 2.34 2.54 0.57
C SER A 74 1.06 3.40 0.51
N PRO A 75 0.42 3.68 1.65
CA PRO A 75 0.79 3.26 3.01
C PRO A 75 0.72 1.73 3.21
N ALA A 76 1.29 1.25 4.32
CA ALA A 76 1.26 -0.18 4.64
C ALA A 76 -0.20 -0.70 4.65
N PRO A 77 -0.50 -1.81 3.94
CA PRO A 77 -1.86 -2.33 3.84
C PRO A 77 -2.35 -2.95 5.15
N ARG A 78 -3.67 -2.96 5.34
CA ARG A 78 -4.32 -3.71 6.41
C ARG A 78 -4.64 -5.11 5.91
N ASN A 79 -4.28 -6.14 6.67
CA ASN A 79 -4.55 -7.53 6.32
C ASN A 79 -5.82 -8.03 7.01
N SER A 80 -6.62 -8.80 6.27
CA SER A 80 -7.79 -9.51 6.79
C SER A 80 -7.88 -10.88 6.13
N TRP A 81 -8.41 -11.83 6.88
CA TRP A 81 -8.57 -13.21 6.43
C TRP A 81 -10.02 -13.52 6.14
N GLN A 82 -10.26 -14.32 5.10
CA GLN A 82 -11.57 -14.81 4.74
C GLN A 82 -11.49 -16.29 4.38
N LYS A 83 -12.54 -17.03 4.71
CA LYS A 83 -12.74 -18.41 4.28
C LYS A 83 -14.14 -18.51 3.70
N ASP A 84 -14.25 -19.06 2.49
CA ASP A 84 -15.53 -19.25 1.80
C ASP A 84 -16.34 -17.93 1.68
N GLY A 85 -15.64 -16.81 1.48
CA GLY A 85 -16.22 -15.47 1.38
C GLY A 85 -16.64 -14.83 2.71
N GLN A 86 -16.42 -15.50 3.84
CA GLN A 86 -16.75 -15.01 5.18
C GLN A 86 -15.50 -14.53 5.91
N PRO A 87 -15.54 -13.36 6.58
CA PRO A 87 -14.45 -12.89 7.43
C PRO A 87 -14.11 -13.89 8.53
N LEU A 88 -12.81 -14.17 8.69
CA LEU A 88 -12.30 -14.89 9.85
C LEU A 88 -12.01 -13.90 10.97
N LEU A 89 -12.67 -14.12 12.10
CA LEU A 89 -12.46 -13.40 13.36
C LEU A 89 -11.74 -14.30 14.36
N GLU A 90 -11.10 -13.70 15.35
CA GLU A 90 -10.42 -14.43 16.41
C GLU A 90 -11.43 -15.17 17.31
N ASP A 91 -11.06 -16.39 17.73
CA ASP A 91 -11.77 -17.21 18.70
C ASP A 91 -10.83 -18.24 19.36
N GLU A 92 -11.40 -19.21 20.09
CA GLU A 92 -10.64 -20.29 20.76
C GLU A 92 -9.77 -21.15 19.81
N HIS A 93 -10.09 -21.16 18.51
CA HIS A 93 -9.42 -21.99 17.51
C HIS A 93 -8.65 -21.17 16.46
N ARG A 94 -8.77 -19.83 16.48
CA ARG A 94 -8.24 -18.93 15.44
C ARG A 94 -7.65 -17.67 16.06
N GLN A 95 -6.39 -17.37 15.75
CA GLN A 95 -5.71 -16.17 16.23
C GLN A 95 -5.11 -15.35 15.07
N LEU A 96 -5.24 -14.04 15.13
CA LEU A 96 -4.70 -13.11 14.13
C LEU A 96 -3.49 -12.38 14.69
N LEU A 97 -2.30 -12.88 14.35
CA LEU A 97 -1.04 -12.32 14.81
C LEU A 97 -0.50 -11.26 13.83
N SER A 98 0.44 -10.45 14.31
CA SER A 98 1.15 -9.45 13.50
C SER A 98 0.20 -8.54 12.71
N SER A 99 -0.83 -8.00 13.36
CA SER A 99 -1.88 -7.16 12.75
C SER A 99 -2.61 -7.82 11.57
N GLY A 100 -2.92 -9.11 11.70
CA GLY A 100 -3.62 -9.90 10.69
C GLY A 100 -2.72 -10.45 9.58
N ARG A 101 -1.40 -10.31 9.67
CA ARG A 101 -0.46 -10.92 8.71
C ARG A 101 -0.41 -12.43 8.84
N ILE A 102 -0.58 -12.96 10.05
CA ILE A 102 -0.50 -14.40 10.34
C ILE A 102 -1.84 -14.86 10.92
N LEU A 103 -2.39 -15.93 10.37
CA LEU A 103 -3.52 -16.66 10.93
C LEU A 103 -3.00 -17.98 11.53
N GLN A 104 -3.34 -18.21 12.79
CA GLN A 104 -2.98 -19.41 13.56
C GLN A 104 -4.23 -20.17 14.00
#